data_AF-A0A922XNP6-F1
#
_entry.id   AF-A0A922XNP6-F1
#
_cell.length_a   1.000
_cell.length_b   1.000
_cell.length_c   1.000
_cell.angle_alpha   90.00
_cell.angle_beta   90.00
_cell.angle_gamma   90.00
#
_symmetry.space_group_name_H-M   'P 1'
#
loop_
_entity.id
_entity.type
_entity.pdbx_description
1 polymer ?
#
loop_
_entity_poly.entity_id
_entity_poly.type
_entity_poly.pdbx_seq_one_letter_code
_entity_poly.pdbx_strand_id
1 'polypeptide(L)'
;LGIELSIARYFTQGTLACMLIGYVVGITMIPKFLSQSTALKLCAILGVILTIATVITSGYVSVACVALLGLANSLMWPAMWPLAIGGLGKFTKIGSALMVMAIAGGAVLPLVYGKISESIGTQQAYWIMLPCYLFILYFAVKGHTIGKANA
;
A
#
# COMPACT_ATOMS: atom_id res chain seq x y z
N LEU A 1 6.89 10.32 20.38
CA LEU A 1 6.82 9.13 21.26
C LEU A 1 8.17 9.00 21.94
N GLY A 2 8.27 9.19 23.26
CA GLY A 2 9.51 9.00 24.04
C GLY A 2 9.94 7.53 24.11
N ILE A 3 10.11 6.90 22.95
CA ILE A 3 10.60 5.55 22.77
C ILE A 3 12.07 5.68 22.42
N GLU A 4 12.91 4.98 23.18
CA GLU A 4 14.35 4.94 22.97
C GLU A 4 14.66 4.49 21.52
N LEU A 5 15.55 5.23 20.84
CA LEU A 5 15.89 5.02 19.42
C LEU A 5 16.44 3.60 19.15
N SER A 6 16.92 2.92 20.18
CA SER A 6 17.36 1.53 20.20
C SER A 6 16.22 0.53 19.96
N ILE A 7 15.03 0.74 20.54
CA ILE A 7 13.84 -0.12 20.36
C ILE A 7 13.12 0.22 19.04
N ALA A 8 13.14 1.49 18.62
CA ALA A 8 12.56 1.93 17.35
C ALA A 8 13.12 1.15 16.14
N ARG A 9 14.43 0.85 16.15
CA ARG A 9 15.09 0.05 15.11
C ARG A 9 14.57 -1.38 15.03
N TYR A 10 14.28 -2.01 16.17
CA TYR A 10 13.68 -3.35 16.22
C TYR A 10 12.26 -3.36 15.63
N PHE A 11 11.49 -2.29 15.81
CA PHE A 11 10.18 -2.17 15.17
C PHE A 11 10.27 -2.03 13.65
N THR A 12 11.20 -1.21 13.15
CA THR A 12 11.42 -1.11 11.69
C THR A 12 11.88 -2.43 11.10
N GLN A 13 12.77 -3.17 11.79
CA GLN A 13 13.16 -4.52 11.40
C GLN A 13 11.98 -5.50 11.43
N GLY A 14 11.10 -5.40 12.43
CA GLY A 14 9.86 -6.17 12.51
C GLY A 14 8.91 -5.88 11.34
N THR A 15 8.73 -4.61 10.97
CA THR A 15 7.96 -4.22 9.78
C THR A 15 8.56 -4.78 8.50
N LEU A 16 9.89 -4.73 8.34
CA LEU A 16 10.58 -5.29 7.18
C LEU A 16 10.45 -6.82 7.13
N ALA A 17 10.56 -7.51 8.26
CA ALA A 17 10.33 -8.95 8.37
C ALA A 17 8.88 -9.32 8.02
N CYS A 18 7.89 -8.59 8.54
CA CYS A 18 6.48 -8.75 8.17
C CYS A 18 6.26 -8.49 6.67
N MET A 19 6.93 -7.49 6.08
CA MET A 19 6.91 -7.24 4.65
C MET A 19 7.42 -8.43 3.84
N LEU A 20 8.57 -9.00 4.23
CA LEU A 20 9.15 -10.17 3.56
C LEU A 20 8.25 -11.39 3.66
N ILE A 21 7.69 -11.65 4.85
CA ILE A 21 6.71 -12.72 5.07
C ILE A 21 5.47 -12.47 4.20
N GLY A 22 4.99 -11.23 4.11
CA GLY A 22 3.88 -10.85 3.23
C GLY A 22 4.17 -11.08 1.76
N TYR A 23 5.41 -10.82 1.34
CA TYR A 23 5.85 -11.11 -0.01
C TYR A 23 5.83 -12.62 -0.30
N VAL A 24 6.32 -13.45 0.64
CA VAL A 24 6.31 -14.92 0.51
C VAL A 24 4.89 -15.49 0.53
N VAL A 25 4.05 -15.04 1.46
CA VAL A 25 2.62 -15.44 1.53
C VAL A 25 1.89 -15.00 0.26
N GLY A 26 2.17 -13.79 -0.21
CA GLY A 26 1.59 -13.27 -1.42
C GLY A 26 2.02 -14.00 -2.69
N ILE A 27 3.32 -14.26 -2.86
CA ILE A 27 3.86 -15.04 -3.99
C ILE A 27 3.35 -16.48 -3.97
N THR A 28 3.09 -17.07 -2.80
CA THR A 28 2.56 -18.43 -2.70
C THR A 28 1.04 -18.49 -2.91
N MET A 29 0.30 -17.46 -2.51
CA MET A 29 -1.16 -17.42 -2.56
C MET A 29 -1.72 -16.85 -3.87
N ILE A 30 -1.01 -15.92 -4.53
CA ILE A 30 -1.43 -15.31 -5.81
C ILE A 30 -1.47 -16.32 -6.98
N PRO A 31 -0.43 -17.10 -7.30
CA PRO A 31 -0.47 -17.98 -8.47
C PRO A 31 -1.38 -19.21 -8.29
N LYS A 32 -1.80 -19.52 -7.05
CA LYS A 32 -2.52 -20.76 -6.75
C LYS A 32 -4.00 -20.59 -6.37
N PHE A 33 -4.41 -19.43 -5.84
CA PHE A 33 -5.78 -19.25 -5.30
C PHE A 33 -6.48 -17.93 -5.64
N LEU A 34 -5.79 -16.88 -6.12
CA LEU A 34 -6.41 -15.55 -6.26
C LEU A 34 -6.08 -14.86 -7.59
N SER A 35 -7.11 -14.36 -8.28
CA SER A 35 -6.92 -13.47 -9.43
C SER A 35 -6.20 -12.19 -8.99
N GLN A 36 -5.37 -11.62 -9.86
CA GLN A 36 -4.59 -10.42 -9.57
C GLN A 36 -5.46 -9.22 -9.14
N SER A 37 -6.68 -9.13 -9.66
CA SER A 37 -7.71 -8.18 -9.23
C SER A 37 -8.17 -8.45 -7.80
N THR A 38 -8.47 -9.70 -7.47
CA THR A 38 -8.92 -10.09 -6.12
C THR A 38 -7.82 -9.87 -5.09
N ALA A 39 -6.56 -10.18 -5.43
CA ALA A 39 -5.41 -9.93 -4.56
C ALA A 39 -5.25 -8.42 -4.26
N LEU A 40 -5.36 -7.56 -5.27
CA LEU A 40 -5.29 -6.11 -5.07
C LEU A 40 -6.46 -5.58 -4.23
N LYS A 41 -7.68 -6.07 -4.45
CA LYS A 41 -8.86 -5.72 -3.62
C LYS A 41 -8.65 -6.11 -2.17
N LEU A 42 -8.21 -7.33 -1.91
CA LEU A 42 -7.98 -7.84 -0.56
C LEU A 42 -6.91 -6.99 0.16
N CYS A 43 -5.80 -6.68 -0.53
CA CYS A 43 -4.74 -5.84 0.02
C CYS A 43 -5.20 -4.41 0.30
N ALA A 44 -5.99 -3.82 -0.59
CA ALA A 44 -6.55 -2.48 -0.39
C ALA A 44 -7.54 -2.45 0.79
N ILE A 45 -8.43 -3.44 0.91
CA ILE A 45 -9.36 -3.57 2.04
C ILE A 45 -8.58 -3.75 3.35
N LEU A 46 -7.58 -4.64 3.37
CA LEU A 46 -6.72 -4.86 4.53
C LEU A 46 -5.98 -3.57 4.91
N GLY A 47 -5.48 -2.82 3.93
CA GLY A 47 -4.81 -1.53 4.11
C GLY A 47 -5.72 -0.47 4.73
N VAL A 48 -6.98 -0.35 4.28
CA VAL A 48 -7.97 0.56 4.89
C VAL A 48 -8.23 0.17 6.35
N ILE A 49 -8.52 -1.11 6.62
CA ILE A 49 -8.81 -1.60 7.97
C ILE A 49 -7.62 -1.36 8.90
N LEU A 50 -6.40 -1.69 8.46
CA LEU A 50 -5.19 -1.52 9.25
C LEU A 50 -4.82 -0.04 9.46
N THR A 51 -5.09 0.83 8.49
CA THR A 51 -4.89 2.28 8.65
C THR A 51 -5.84 2.83 9.71
N ILE A 52 -7.12 2.46 9.67
CA ILE A 52 -8.10 2.84 10.69
C ILE A 52 -7.69 2.29 12.06
N ALA A 53 -7.29 1.02 12.13
CA ALA A 53 -6.79 0.38 13.36
C ALA A 53 -5.57 1.10 13.94
N THR A 54 -4.66 1.58 13.09
CA THR A 54 -3.47 2.33 13.48
C THR A 54 -3.83 3.70 14.09
N VAL A 55 -4.85 4.36 13.54
CA VAL A 55 -5.31 5.68 14.02
C VAL A 55 -6.04 5.56 15.36
N ILE A 56 -6.90 4.55 15.54
CA ILE A 56 -7.68 4.37 16.78
C ILE A 56 -6.86 3.74 17.91
N THR A 57 -5.79 3.00 17.59
CA THR A 57 -5.00 2.27 18.58
C THR A 57 -3.69 3.00 18.92
N SER A 58 -3.29 3.01 20.18
CA SER A 58 -2.05 3.65 20.65
C SER A 58 -1.01 2.64 21.15
N GLY A 59 0.26 3.06 21.20
CA GLY A 59 1.38 2.26 21.72
C GLY A 59 1.83 1.11 20.80
N TYR A 60 2.25 -0.01 21.39
CA TYR A 60 2.81 -1.17 20.68
C TYR A 60 1.86 -1.78 19.65
N VAL A 61 0.55 -1.69 19.87
CA VAL A 61 -0.44 -2.25 18.94
C VAL A 61 -0.55 -1.41 17.67
N SER A 62 -0.42 -0.08 17.76
CA SER A 62 -0.31 0.80 16.58
C SER A 62 0.89 0.42 15.71
N VAL A 63 2.02 0.12 16.35
CA VAL A 63 3.26 -0.31 15.65
C VAL A 63 3.07 -1.68 14.98
N ALA A 64 2.39 -2.62 15.65
CA ALA A 64 2.05 -3.91 15.06
C ALA A 64 1.10 -3.75 13.86
N CYS A 65 0.11 -2.85 13.93
CA CYS A 65 -0.77 -2.54 12.80
C CYS A 65 0.00 -1.96 11.61
N VAL A 66 0.97 -1.06 11.84
CA VAL A 66 1.85 -0.53 10.78
C VAL A 66 2.74 -1.62 10.19
N ALA A 67 3.24 -2.55 11.01
CA ALA A 67 3.99 -3.71 10.52
C ALA A 67 3.15 -4.61 9.60
N LEU A 68 1.90 -4.89 9.99
CA LEU A 68 0.93 -5.62 9.17
C LEU A 68 0.50 -4.82 7.92
N LEU A 69 0.52 -3.49 7.98
CA LEU A 69 0.24 -2.65 6.82
C LEU A 69 1.35 -2.79 5.75
N GLY A 70 2.59 -3.03 6.18
CA GLY A 70 3.68 -3.46 5.30
C GLY A 70 3.36 -4.73 4.51
N LEU A 71 2.69 -5.71 5.14
CA LEU A 71 2.21 -6.92 4.47
C LEU A 71 1.23 -6.60 3.34
N ALA A 72 0.24 -5.74 3.62
CA ALA A 72 -0.75 -5.29 2.62
C ALA A 72 -0.10 -4.57 1.44
N ASN A 73 0.87 -3.69 1.72
CA ASN A 73 1.51 -2.88 0.70
C ASN A 73 2.49 -3.67 -0.18
N SER A 74 3.09 -4.74 0.37
CA SER A 74 4.08 -5.56 -0.33
C SER A 74 3.56 -6.17 -1.65
N LEU A 75 2.26 -6.45 -1.71
CA LEU A 75 1.60 -7.10 -2.85
C LEU A 75 0.89 -6.13 -3.79
N MET A 76 0.70 -4.88 -3.38
CA MET A 76 -0.03 -3.89 -4.17
C MET A 76 0.69 -3.53 -5.46
N TRP A 77 2.00 -3.29 -5.40
CA TRP A 77 2.78 -2.92 -6.58
C TRP A 77 2.81 -4.02 -7.67
N PRO A 78 3.20 -5.27 -7.37
CA PRO A 78 3.21 -6.34 -8.38
C PRO A 78 1.80 -6.70 -8.86
N ALA A 79 0.75 -6.48 -8.07
CA ALA A 79 -0.63 -6.70 -8.51
C ALA A 79 -1.17 -5.54 -9.37
N MET A 80 -0.82 -4.29 -9.07
CA MET A 80 -1.24 -3.12 -9.86
C MET A 80 -0.59 -3.10 -11.23
N TRP A 81 0.69 -3.48 -11.34
CA TRP A 81 1.44 -3.31 -12.57
C TRP A 81 0.83 -4.04 -13.78
N PRO A 82 0.57 -5.36 -13.75
CA PRO A 82 -0.05 -6.07 -14.87
C PRO A 82 -1.51 -5.68 -15.10
N LEU A 83 -2.23 -5.22 -14.07
CA LEU A 83 -3.59 -4.68 -14.23
C LEU A 83 -3.60 -3.35 -14.98
N ALA A 84 -2.62 -2.47 -14.72
CA ALA A 84 -2.52 -1.15 -15.33
C ALA A 84 -2.05 -1.19 -16.79
N ILE A 85 -1.16 -2.12 -17.14
CA ILE A 85 -0.67 -2.27 -18.52
C ILE A 85 -1.52 -3.24 -19.37
N GLY A 86 -2.42 -3.97 -18.74
CA GLY A 86 -3.30 -4.94 -19.41
C GLY A 86 -4.32 -4.24 -20.31
N GLY A 87 -4.29 -4.55 -21.61
CA GLY A 87 -5.21 -3.97 -22.61
C GLY A 87 -4.65 -2.75 -23.37
N LEU A 88 -3.43 -2.29 -23.07
CA LEU A 88 -2.84 -1.13 -23.76
C LEU A 88 -2.25 -1.44 -25.15
N GLY A 89 -2.05 -2.72 -25.50
CA GLY A 89 -1.51 -3.15 -26.80
C GLY A 89 -0.21 -2.41 -27.18
N LYS A 90 -0.25 -1.64 -28.27
CA LYS A 90 0.91 -0.84 -28.74
C LYS A 90 1.39 0.21 -27.74
N PHE A 91 0.58 0.60 -26.77
CA PHE A 91 0.89 1.64 -25.78
C PHE A 91 1.46 1.09 -24.46
N THR A 92 1.64 -0.22 -24.30
CA THR A 92 2.17 -0.82 -23.05
C THR A 92 3.52 -0.24 -22.63
N LYS A 93 4.40 0.10 -23.59
CA LYS A 93 5.69 0.75 -23.29
C LYS A 93 5.51 2.14 -22.66
N ILE A 94 4.59 2.94 -23.20
CA ILE A 94 4.29 4.29 -22.69
C ILE A 94 3.58 4.20 -21.34
N GLY A 95 2.62 3.28 -21.20
CA GLY A 95 1.94 3.04 -19.92
C GLY A 95 2.90 2.64 -18.80
N SER A 96 3.83 1.72 -19.08
CA SER A 96 4.88 1.32 -18.12
C SER A 96 5.79 2.50 -17.75
N ALA A 97 6.18 3.34 -18.72
CA ALA A 97 7.01 4.51 -18.47
C ALA A 97 6.28 5.55 -17.58
N LEU A 98 4.98 5.78 -17.81
CA LEU A 98 4.15 6.65 -16.96
C LEU A 98 4.05 6.12 -15.53
N MET A 99 3.94 4.79 -15.33
CA MET A 99 3.93 4.19 -14.00
C MET A 99 5.25 4.42 -13.25
N VAL A 100 6.40 4.29 -13.92
CA VAL A 100 7.71 4.61 -13.30
C VAL A 100 7.79 6.10 -12.95
N MET A 101 7.36 6.99 -13.84
CA MET A 101 7.36 8.43 -13.57
C MET A 101 6.43 8.79 -12.41
N ALA A 102 5.31 8.09 -12.23
CA ALA A 102 4.41 8.29 -11.10
C ALA A 102 5.05 7.97 -9.73
N ILE A 103 6.10 7.13 -9.68
CA ILE A 103 6.87 6.88 -8.45
C ILE A 103 7.51 8.17 -7.94
N ALA A 104 7.92 9.09 -8.82
CA ALA A 104 8.46 10.38 -8.42
C ALA A 104 7.43 11.23 -7.62
N GLY A 105 6.13 11.04 -7.87
CA GLY A 105 5.06 11.63 -7.07
C GLY A 105 5.04 11.15 -5.62
N GLY A 106 5.67 10.00 -5.34
CA GLY A 106 5.90 9.47 -4.00
C GLY A 106 6.83 10.32 -3.14
N ALA A 107 7.51 11.35 -3.68
CA ALA A 107 8.24 12.33 -2.88
C ALA A 107 7.31 13.37 -2.22
N VAL A 108 6.12 13.60 -2.78
CA VAL A 108 5.18 14.63 -2.29
C VAL A 108 4.46 14.15 -1.03
N LEU A 109 3.99 12.90 -1.00
CA LEU A 109 3.21 12.36 0.12
C LEU A 109 3.98 12.34 1.46
N PRO A 110 5.27 11.93 1.53
CA PRO A 110 6.06 11.99 2.76
C PRO A 110 6.28 13.42 3.27
N LEU A 111 6.44 14.40 2.37
CA LEU A 111 6.59 15.81 2.76
C LEU A 111 5.31 16.35 3.40
N VAL A 112 4.16 16.01 2.82
CA VAL A 112 2.85 16.38 3.38
C VAL A 112 2.63 15.65 4.71
N TYR A 113 2.93 14.35 4.80
CA TYR A 113 2.84 13.58 6.04
C TYR A 113 3.73 14.18 7.14
N GLY A 114 4.96 14.59 6.82
CA GLY A 114 5.88 15.21 7.79
C GLY A 114 5.32 16.51 8.38
N LYS A 115 4.81 17.41 7.52
CA LYS A 115 4.19 18.67 7.96
C LYS A 115 2.94 18.45 8.82
N ILE A 116 2.12 17.45 8.46
CA ILE A 116 0.93 17.09 9.24
C ILE A 116 1.35 16.46 10.58
N SER A 117 2.36 15.60 10.58
CA SER A 117 2.84 14.94 11.79
C SER A 117 3.40 15.92 12.83
N GLU A 118 3.96 17.05 12.42
CA GLU A 118 4.43 18.09 13.35
C GLU A 118 3.28 18.83 14.06
N SER A 119 2.12 18.97 13.40
CA SER A 119 1.01 19.77 13.94
C SER A 119 -0.02 18.95 14.72
N ILE A 120 -0.38 17.75 14.24
CA ILE A 120 -1.45 16.91 14.83
C ILE A 120 -0.94 15.58 15.41
N GLY A 121 0.37 15.34 15.35
CA GLY A 121 1.00 14.12 15.85
C GLY A 121 1.06 12.98 14.83
N THR A 122 2.06 12.10 15.01
CA THR A 122 2.39 10.98 14.11
C THR A 122 1.22 10.02 13.87
N GLN A 123 0.38 9.82 14.88
CA GLN A 123 -0.76 8.89 14.82
C GLN A 123 -1.90 9.45 13.96
N GLN A 124 -2.22 10.75 14.09
CA GLN A 124 -3.26 11.39 13.29
C GLN A 124 -2.79 11.66 11.85
N ALA A 125 -1.48 11.78 11.62
CA ALA A 125 -0.94 11.91 10.28
C ALA A 125 -1.26 10.70 9.37
N TYR A 126 -1.55 9.51 9.94
CA TYR A 126 -1.97 8.33 9.18
C TYR A 126 -3.33 8.48 8.46
N TRP A 127 -4.14 9.49 8.80
CA TRP A 127 -5.35 9.82 8.03
C TRP A 127 -5.08 10.09 6.56
N ILE A 128 -3.86 10.54 6.20
CA ILE A 128 -3.48 10.77 4.80
C ILE A 128 -3.46 9.48 3.96
N MET A 129 -3.22 8.33 4.59
CA MET A 129 -3.16 7.05 3.88
C MET A 129 -4.56 6.52 3.53
N LEU A 130 -5.59 6.93 4.27
CA LEU A 130 -6.96 6.48 4.04
C LEU A 130 -7.51 6.85 2.66
N PRO A 131 -7.44 8.12 2.18
CA PRO A 131 -7.85 8.44 0.81
C PRO A 131 -6.97 7.76 -0.24
N CYS A 132 -5.68 7.52 0.03
CA CYS A 132 -4.80 6.78 -0.88
C CYS A 132 -5.27 5.33 -1.07
N TYR A 133 -5.55 4.61 0.02
CA TYR A 133 -6.05 3.24 -0.06
C TYR A 133 -7.46 3.15 -0.65
N LEU A 134 -8.33 4.14 -0.39
CA LEU A 134 -9.64 4.22 -1.04
C LEU A 134 -9.52 4.39 -2.56
N PHE A 135 -8.58 5.20 -3.04
CA PHE A 135 -8.33 5.36 -4.47
C PHE A 135 -7.82 4.06 -5.10
N ILE A 136 -6.94 3.34 -4.41
CA ILE A 136 -6.42 2.04 -4.85
C ILE A 136 -7.54 0.99 -4.85
N LEU A 137 -8.43 1.00 -3.86
CA LEU A 137 -9.60 0.16 -3.81
C LEU A 137 -10.55 0.44 -4.98
N TYR A 138 -10.79 1.72 -5.29
CA TYR A 138 -11.56 2.12 -6.47
C TYR A 138 -10.92 1.60 -7.77
N PHE A 139 -9.60 1.74 -7.89
CA PHE A 139 -8.86 1.19 -9.03
C PHE A 139 -8.97 -0.33 -9.13
N ALA A 140 -8.92 -1.03 -8.00
CA ALA A 140 -9.04 -2.48 -7.92
C ALA A 140 -10.46 -2.99 -8.24
N VAL A 141 -11.52 -2.22 -7.95
CA VAL A 141 -12.92 -2.64 -8.16
C VAL A 141 -13.45 -2.26 -9.53
N LYS A 142 -13.27 -1.00 -9.95
CA LYS A 142 -13.78 -0.49 -11.23
C LYS A 142 -12.65 -0.11 -12.18
N GLY A 143 -11.57 0.49 -11.68
CA GLY A 143 -10.51 1.08 -12.51
C GLY A 143 -9.88 0.10 -13.51
N HIS A 144 -9.59 -1.13 -13.10
CA HIS A 144 -8.90 -2.09 -13.97
C HIS A 144 -9.74 -2.60 -15.15
N THR A 145 -11.08 -2.44 -15.13
CA THR A 145 -11.99 -2.99 -16.16
C THR A 145 -12.39 -1.92 -17.19
N ILE A 146 -12.27 -0.64 -16.83
CA ILE A 146 -12.69 0.49 -17.68
C ILE A 146 -11.91 0.51 -19.00
N GLY A 147 -10.64 0.09 -19.01
CA GLY A 147 -9.83 -0.02 -20.23
C GLY A 147 -10.09 -1.27 -21.09
N LYS A 148 -10.82 -2.28 -20.58
CA LYS A 148 -11.12 -3.53 -21.30
C LYS A 148 -12.52 -3.58 -21.89
N ALA A 149 -13.42 -2.66 -21.51
CA ALA A 149 -14.79 -2.63 -22.04
C ALA A 149 -14.88 -2.09 -23.48
N ASN A 150 -13.82 -1.43 -23.98
CA ASN A 150 -13.75 -0.81 -25.31
C ASN A 150 -12.59 -1.35 -26.18
N ALA A 151 -12.02 -2.51 -25.85
CA ALA A 151 -10.91 -3.13 -26.57
C ALA A 151 -11.35 -4.44 -27.25
#